data_AF-A0A9Q1D0G0-F1
#
_entry.id   AF-A0A9Q1D0G0-F1
#
_cell.length_a   1.000
_cell.length_b   1.000
_cell.length_c   1.000
_cell.angle_alpha   90.00
_cell.angle_beta   90.00
_cell.angle_gamma   90.00
#
_symmetry.space_group_name_H-M   'P 1'
#
loop_
_entity.id
_entity.type
_entity.pdbx_description
1 polymer ?
#
loop_
_entity_poly.entity_id
_entity_poly.type
_entity_poly.pdbx_seq_one_letter_code
_entity_poly.pdbx_strand_id
1 'polypeptide(L)'
;MAQWKEMKKDELERQYSPSRWSHRMTADDVIKAHVASMKEGTQRAHSVAKTLLDIPYGEAVGEKMDVYMPTTCPSQGIPLVVFIHGGYWQFLSKEESGFIAVPLVQRGVAMAAMDYDIAPKGNMDLMVSQVRRSIVSLVQQFSNISGVYLCGHSAGAHLAAMVLCTDWSQYGITPQIKGAFLVSGIYDLLPILSTYVNGPLKMTEEVALRNSPICLIPELKHSSSACHIVIVVGQHDSPEFWKQSDDFFKALKSSDLKVTFEDVPNTDHFSVIEQCVDSDSHLTQLLLNMMGEC
;
A
#
# COMPACT_ATOMS: atom_id res chain seq x y z
N MET A 1 -3.33 -15.16 24.75
CA MET A 1 -3.83 -15.77 23.49
C MET A 1 -4.20 -14.63 22.55
N ALA A 2 -4.11 -14.81 21.23
CA ALA A 2 -4.51 -13.76 20.30
C ALA A 2 -6.03 -13.53 20.42
N GLN A 3 -6.43 -12.30 20.78
CA GLN A 3 -7.80 -11.93 21.17
C GLN A 3 -8.86 -12.31 20.12
N TRP A 4 -8.50 -12.29 18.83
CA TRP A 4 -9.38 -12.67 17.73
C TRP A 4 -9.81 -14.14 17.75
N LYS A 5 -9.02 -15.06 18.34
CA LYS A 5 -9.36 -16.49 18.43
C LYS A 5 -10.57 -16.76 19.33
N GLU A 6 -10.88 -15.82 20.23
CA GLU A 6 -12.01 -15.90 21.15
C GLU A 6 -13.27 -15.21 20.61
N MET A 7 -13.15 -14.48 19.48
CA MET A 7 -14.28 -13.80 18.86
C MET A 7 -15.21 -14.80 18.16
N LYS A 8 -16.52 -14.54 18.23
CA LYS A 8 -17.48 -15.23 17.36
C LYS A 8 -17.19 -14.88 15.90
N LYS A 9 -17.42 -15.83 14.99
CA LYS A 9 -17.16 -15.65 13.55
C LYS A 9 -17.74 -14.35 12.99
N ASP A 10 -19.02 -14.07 13.24
CA ASP A 10 -19.68 -12.85 12.71
C ASP A 10 -19.09 -11.55 13.25
N GLU A 11 -18.57 -11.59 14.49
CA GLU A 11 -17.87 -10.45 15.09
C GLU A 11 -16.51 -10.27 14.43
N LEU A 12 -15.74 -11.34 14.25
CA LEU A 12 -14.46 -11.29 13.55
C LEU A 12 -14.62 -10.79 12.11
N GLU A 13 -15.63 -11.27 11.40
CA GLU A 13 -15.95 -10.79 10.05
C GLU A 13 -16.35 -9.31 10.05
N ARG A 14 -17.08 -8.83 11.06
CA ARG A 14 -17.36 -7.40 11.22
C ARG A 14 -16.08 -6.59 11.43
N GLN A 15 -15.15 -7.07 12.26
CA GLN A 15 -13.87 -6.40 12.51
C GLN A 15 -13.03 -6.29 11.24
N TYR A 16 -13.09 -7.29 10.36
CA TYR A 16 -12.44 -7.29 9.04
C TYR A 16 -13.35 -6.83 7.90
N SER A 17 -14.35 -6.00 8.19
CA SER A 17 -15.17 -5.31 7.19
C SER A 17 -15.11 -3.79 7.44
N PRO A 18 -14.06 -3.09 7.00
CA PRO A 18 -13.91 -1.65 7.29
C PRO A 18 -15.10 -0.79 6.85
N SER A 19 -15.80 -1.19 5.78
CA SER A 19 -17.04 -0.54 5.33
C SER A 19 -18.16 -0.52 6.37
N ARG A 20 -18.22 -1.52 7.27
CA ARG A 20 -19.19 -1.59 8.37
C ARG A 20 -18.83 -0.66 9.54
N TRP A 21 -17.68 -0.02 9.50
CA TRP A 21 -17.19 0.95 10.50
C TRP A 21 -17.20 2.39 9.97
N SER A 22 -17.46 2.61 8.67
CA SER A 22 -17.61 3.95 8.13
C SER A 22 -18.73 4.69 8.84
N HIS A 23 -18.44 5.92 9.27
CA HIS A 23 -19.42 6.84 9.86
C HIS A 23 -20.05 7.77 8.81
N ARG A 24 -19.56 7.74 7.57
CA ARG A 24 -19.98 8.66 6.50
C ARG A 24 -21.20 8.15 5.74
N MET A 25 -21.25 6.84 5.47
CA MET A 25 -22.24 6.23 4.59
C MET A 25 -22.53 4.78 5.01
N THR A 26 -23.48 4.13 4.34
CA THR A 26 -23.68 2.68 4.50
C THR A 26 -22.47 1.91 3.97
N ALA A 27 -22.32 0.65 4.36
CA ALA A 27 -21.19 -0.18 3.96
C ALA A 27 -21.06 -0.34 2.43
N ASP A 28 -22.16 -0.47 1.70
CA ASP A 28 -22.12 -0.59 0.24
C ASP A 28 -21.86 0.76 -0.43
N ASP A 29 -22.44 1.84 0.11
CA ASP A 29 -22.33 3.16 -0.49
C ASP A 29 -20.93 3.75 -0.30
N VAL A 30 -20.28 3.52 0.85
CA VAL A 30 -18.90 3.99 1.06
C VAL A 30 -17.93 3.32 0.09
N ILE A 31 -18.10 2.02 -0.19
CA ILE A 31 -17.28 1.30 -1.16
C ILE A 31 -17.48 1.89 -2.56
N LYS A 32 -18.73 2.09 -2.99
CA LYS A 32 -19.04 2.68 -4.31
C LYS A 32 -18.49 4.09 -4.44
N ALA A 33 -18.68 4.92 -3.42
CA ALA A 33 -18.18 6.31 -3.39
C ALA A 33 -16.65 6.34 -3.46
N HIS A 34 -15.98 5.47 -2.71
CA HIS A 34 -14.53 5.34 -2.73
C HIS A 34 -14.03 4.99 -4.14
N VAL A 35 -14.54 3.90 -4.75
CA VAL A 35 -14.13 3.49 -6.10
C VAL A 35 -14.38 4.60 -7.12
N ALA A 36 -15.54 5.27 -7.06
CA ALA A 36 -15.85 6.36 -7.97
C ALA A 36 -14.86 7.53 -7.81
N SER A 37 -14.58 7.94 -6.57
CA SER A 37 -13.64 9.03 -6.27
C SER A 37 -12.22 8.72 -6.74
N MET A 38 -11.74 7.49 -6.51
CA MET A 38 -10.39 7.09 -6.92
C MET A 38 -10.28 7.02 -8.44
N LYS A 39 -11.30 6.49 -9.12
CA LYS A 39 -11.35 6.46 -10.58
C LYS A 39 -11.40 7.86 -11.19
N GLU A 40 -12.21 8.76 -10.65
CA GLU A 40 -12.25 10.17 -11.09
C GLU A 40 -10.88 10.83 -10.90
N GLY A 41 -10.22 10.60 -9.76
CA GLY A 41 -8.86 11.06 -9.50
C GLY A 41 -7.84 10.55 -10.53
N THR A 42 -7.87 9.25 -10.85
CA THR A 42 -7.01 8.67 -11.90
C THR A 42 -7.27 9.30 -13.26
N GLN A 43 -8.54 9.48 -13.65
CA GLN A 43 -8.90 10.12 -14.91
C GLN A 43 -8.41 11.57 -14.98
N ARG A 44 -8.55 12.31 -13.88
CA ARG A 44 -7.97 13.66 -13.77
C ARG A 44 -6.46 13.60 -13.94
N ALA A 45 -5.76 12.67 -13.29
CA ALA A 45 -4.32 12.51 -13.42
C ALA A 45 -3.90 12.26 -14.88
N HIS A 46 -4.58 11.37 -15.61
CA HIS A 46 -4.33 11.15 -17.05
C HIS A 46 -4.50 12.42 -17.90
N SER A 47 -5.40 13.31 -17.51
CA SER A 47 -5.65 14.56 -18.25
C SER A 47 -4.60 15.65 -18.02
N VAL A 48 -3.87 15.61 -16.89
CA VAL A 48 -2.94 16.68 -16.48
C VAL A 48 -1.47 16.25 -16.45
N ALA A 49 -1.20 14.95 -16.29
CA ALA A 49 0.15 14.41 -16.18
C ALA A 49 0.53 13.64 -17.45
N LYS A 50 1.80 13.75 -17.84
CA LYS A 50 2.36 12.86 -18.87
C LYS A 50 2.42 11.45 -18.28
N THR A 51 1.61 10.54 -18.82
CA THR A 51 1.48 9.18 -18.27
C THR A 51 1.91 8.14 -19.31
N LEU A 52 2.73 7.20 -18.88
CA LEU A 52 3.08 5.99 -19.63
C LEU A 52 2.13 4.88 -19.18
N LEU A 53 1.21 4.48 -20.04
CA LEU A 53 0.18 3.50 -19.71
C LEU A 53 0.65 2.08 -19.97
N ASP A 54 0.13 1.14 -19.18
CA ASP A 54 0.26 -0.31 -19.36
C ASP A 54 1.72 -0.78 -19.50
N ILE A 55 2.64 -0.16 -18.76
CA ILE A 55 4.04 -0.56 -18.73
C ILE A 55 4.13 -1.95 -18.10
N PRO A 56 4.59 -2.98 -18.83
CA PRO A 56 4.67 -4.32 -18.29
C PRO A 56 5.85 -4.45 -17.33
N TYR A 57 5.68 -5.26 -16.29
CA TYR A 57 6.77 -5.74 -15.43
C TYR A 57 6.83 -7.27 -15.34
N GLY A 58 5.96 -7.95 -16.07
CA GLY A 58 5.91 -9.40 -16.20
C GLY A 58 4.95 -9.81 -17.32
N GLU A 59 4.57 -11.08 -17.35
CA GLU A 59 3.76 -11.68 -18.44
C GLU A 59 2.28 -11.83 -18.09
N ALA A 60 1.93 -11.85 -16.79
CA ALA A 60 0.56 -12.02 -16.37
C ALA A 60 -0.29 -10.76 -16.61
N VAL A 61 -1.61 -10.92 -16.62
CA VAL A 61 -2.54 -9.83 -16.95
C VAL A 61 -2.40 -8.66 -15.98
N GLY A 62 -2.29 -8.95 -14.68
CA GLY A 62 -2.06 -7.94 -13.64
C GLY A 62 -0.62 -7.43 -13.55
N GLU A 63 0.33 -7.94 -14.36
CA GLU A 63 1.73 -7.51 -14.27
C GLU A 63 2.03 -6.24 -15.10
N LYS A 64 1.25 -5.18 -14.82
CA LYS A 64 1.32 -3.88 -15.49
C LYS A 64 1.22 -2.73 -14.51
N MET A 65 1.67 -1.56 -14.94
CA MET A 65 1.57 -0.33 -14.17
C MET A 65 1.45 0.89 -15.08
N ASP A 66 0.82 1.95 -14.57
CA ASP A 66 0.83 3.26 -15.21
C ASP A 66 1.84 4.15 -14.50
N VAL A 67 2.74 4.78 -15.25
CA VAL A 67 3.82 5.64 -14.71
C VAL A 67 3.56 7.09 -15.07
N TYR A 68 3.31 7.91 -14.06
CA TYR A 68 3.06 9.34 -14.13
C TYR A 68 4.39 10.07 -13.99
N MET A 69 4.77 10.77 -15.05
CA MET A 69 6.04 11.48 -15.11
C MET A 69 5.90 12.89 -14.50
N PRO A 70 6.92 13.36 -13.75
CA PRO A 70 6.88 14.69 -13.18
C PRO A 70 6.87 15.77 -14.27
N THR A 71 6.24 16.90 -13.95
CA THR A 71 6.20 18.08 -14.83
C THR A 71 7.55 18.79 -14.94
N THR A 72 8.36 18.67 -13.90
CA THR A 72 9.73 19.18 -13.83
C THR A 72 10.66 18.07 -13.36
N CYS A 73 11.76 17.82 -14.05
CA CYS A 73 12.75 16.83 -13.64
C CYS A 73 13.79 17.47 -12.72
N PRO A 74 13.92 17.06 -11.45
CA PRO A 74 14.98 17.55 -10.58
C PRO A 74 16.37 17.15 -11.11
N SER A 75 17.37 18.00 -10.87
CA SER A 75 18.75 17.75 -11.32
C SER A 75 19.44 16.60 -10.56
N GLN A 76 18.97 16.28 -9.36
CA GLN A 76 19.53 15.24 -8.48
C GLN A 76 18.88 13.85 -8.67
N GLY A 77 18.06 13.70 -9.71
CA GLY A 77 17.27 12.49 -9.97
C GLY A 77 15.85 12.60 -9.43
N ILE A 78 14.97 11.72 -9.91
CA ILE A 78 13.53 11.77 -9.72
C ILE A 78 13.13 10.84 -8.56
N PRO A 79 12.53 11.34 -7.47
CA PRO A 79 11.90 10.47 -6.47
C PRO A 79 10.75 9.71 -7.13
N LEU A 80 10.61 8.42 -6.81
CA LEU A 80 9.53 7.58 -7.33
C LEU A 80 8.65 7.08 -6.20
N VAL A 81 7.36 7.43 -6.24
CA VAL A 81 6.33 6.82 -5.39
C VAL A 81 5.71 5.63 -6.12
N VAL A 82 5.73 4.45 -5.52
CA VAL A 82 5.00 3.27 -6.02
C VAL A 82 3.75 3.10 -5.18
N PHE A 83 2.59 3.31 -5.79
CA PHE A 83 1.30 3.12 -5.15
C PHE A 83 0.78 1.71 -5.38
N ILE A 84 0.42 1.04 -4.28
CA ILE A 84 -0.08 -0.33 -4.26
C ILE A 84 -1.51 -0.30 -3.71
N HIS A 85 -2.48 -0.67 -4.56
CA HIS A 85 -3.89 -0.59 -4.20
C HIS A 85 -4.32 -1.64 -3.16
N GLY A 86 -5.44 -1.35 -2.51
CA GLY A 86 -6.09 -2.25 -1.56
C GLY A 86 -7.06 -3.23 -2.21
N GLY A 87 -8.25 -3.37 -1.61
CA GLY A 87 -9.31 -4.22 -2.16
C GLY A 87 -9.22 -5.68 -1.73
N TYR A 88 -8.65 -5.97 -0.56
CA TYR A 88 -8.55 -7.32 0.00
C TYR A 88 -7.94 -8.37 -0.96
N TRP A 89 -7.01 -7.92 -1.82
CA TRP A 89 -6.37 -8.75 -2.84
C TRP A 89 -7.37 -9.39 -3.85
N GLN A 90 -8.55 -8.79 -3.97
CA GLN A 90 -9.71 -9.33 -4.70
C GLN A 90 -10.40 -8.30 -5.60
N PHE A 91 -10.11 -7.02 -5.40
CA PHE A 91 -10.76 -5.91 -6.08
C PHE A 91 -9.77 -4.78 -6.32
N LEU A 92 -10.20 -3.81 -7.14
CA LEU A 92 -9.42 -2.67 -7.63
C LEU A 92 -8.33 -3.09 -8.62
N SER A 93 -7.73 -2.08 -9.24
CA SER A 93 -6.67 -2.20 -10.23
C SER A 93 -5.88 -0.90 -10.31
N LYS A 94 -4.94 -0.82 -11.26
CA LYS A 94 -4.27 0.45 -11.58
C LYS A 94 -5.23 1.57 -12.01
N GLU A 95 -6.41 1.25 -12.53
CA GLU A 95 -7.42 2.23 -12.98
C GLU A 95 -7.98 3.09 -11.83
N GLU A 96 -7.91 2.59 -10.59
CA GLU A 96 -8.30 3.32 -9.38
C GLU A 96 -7.09 3.81 -8.57
N SER A 97 -5.89 3.79 -9.15
CA SER A 97 -4.64 3.94 -8.40
C SER A 97 -3.82 5.18 -8.75
N GLY A 98 -4.25 5.98 -9.74
CA GLY A 98 -3.57 7.21 -10.17
C GLY A 98 -4.02 8.49 -9.44
N PHE A 99 -4.96 8.39 -8.51
CA PHE A 99 -5.64 9.55 -7.91
C PHE A 99 -4.72 10.51 -7.13
N ILE A 100 -3.61 10.03 -6.57
CA ILE A 100 -2.62 10.86 -5.87
C ILE A 100 -1.51 11.40 -6.80
N ALA A 101 -1.53 11.10 -8.09
CA ALA A 101 -0.43 11.44 -8.98
C ALA A 101 -0.25 12.95 -9.16
N VAL A 102 -1.36 13.70 -9.22
CA VAL A 102 -1.34 15.16 -9.51
C VAL A 102 -0.47 15.95 -8.54
N PRO A 103 -0.67 15.88 -7.21
CA PRO A 103 0.19 16.60 -6.27
C PRO A 103 1.66 16.15 -6.32
N LEU A 104 1.93 14.88 -6.65
CA LEU A 104 3.28 14.34 -6.75
C LEU A 104 4.02 14.87 -8.00
N VAL A 105 3.41 14.77 -9.18
CA VAL A 105 4.06 15.18 -10.45
C VAL A 105 4.30 16.69 -10.53
N GLN A 106 3.49 17.49 -9.82
CA GLN A 106 3.68 18.93 -9.68
C GLN A 106 4.87 19.29 -8.77
N ARG A 107 5.27 18.37 -7.89
CA ARG A 107 6.41 18.53 -6.98
C ARG A 107 7.68 17.83 -7.47
N GLY A 108 7.74 17.48 -8.75
CA GLY A 108 8.92 16.84 -9.34
C GLY A 108 9.07 15.35 -9.02
N VAL A 109 8.02 14.71 -8.50
CA VAL A 109 8.00 13.30 -8.10
C VAL A 109 7.31 12.46 -9.18
N ALA A 110 7.93 11.35 -9.60
CA ALA A 110 7.27 10.36 -10.42
C ALA A 110 6.38 9.45 -9.56
N MET A 111 5.31 8.93 -10.14
CA MET A 111 4.46 7.95 -9.48
C MET A 111 4.24 6.74 -10.40
N ALA A 112 4.28 5.54 -9.84
CA ALA A 112 3.83 4.31 -10.50
C ALA A 112 2.55 3.82 -9.80
N ALA A 113 1.43 3.80 -10.52
CA ALA A 113 0.21 3.13 -10.12
C ALA A 113 0.29 1.66 -10.57
N MET A 114 0.55 0.77 -9.62
CA MET A 114 0.88 -0.62 -9.92
C MET A 114 -0.36 -1.51 -9.79
N ASP A 115 -0.54 -2.42 -10.74
CA ASP A 115 -1.53 -3.50 -10.70
C ASP A 115 -0.88 -4.80 -10.20
N TYR A 116 -1.68 -5.84 -9.91
CA TYR A 116 -1.23 -7.21 -9.67
C TYR A 116 -2.40 -8.19 -9.83
N ASP A 117 -2.13 -9.49 -10.03
CA ASP A 117 -3.22 -10.46 -10.16
C ASP A 117 -3.98 -10.61 -8.84
N ILE A 118 -5.29 -10.52 -8.89
CA ILE A 118 -6.18 -10.66 -7.73
C ILE A 118 -6.79 -12.07 -7.63
N ALA A 119 -7.15 -12.47 -6.41
CA ALA A 119 -7.86 -13.73 -6.17
C ALA A 119 -9.25 -13.73 -6.85
N PRO A 120 -9.74 -14.89 -7.33
CA PRO A 120 -9.17 -16.24 -7.17
C PRO A 120 -8.16 -16.64 -8.27
N LYS A 121 -7.84 -15.75 -9.22
CA LYS A 121 -6.85 -16.05 -10.27
C LYS A 121 -5.42 -15.97 -9.72
N GLY A 122 -5.15 -14.97 -8.88
CA GLY A 122 -3.94 -14.85 -8.08
C GLY A 122 -4.03 -15.60 -6.74
N ASN A 123 -2.88 -15.75 -6.09
CA ASN A 123 -2.76 -16.22 -4.70
C ASN A 123 -1.73 -15.36 -3.95
N MET A 124 -1.68 -15.47 -2.63
CA MET A 124 -0.86 -14.58 -1.78
C MET A 124 0.62 -14.55 -2.17
N ASP A 125 1.24 -15.70 -2.38
CA ASP A 125 2.66 -15.77 -2.74
C ASP A 125 2.93 -15.17 -4.12
N LEU A 126 2.03 -15.44 -5.08
CA LEU A 126 2.13 -14.88 -6.42
C LEU A 126 2.05 -13.35 -6.37
N MET A 127 1.07 -12.80 -5.63
CA MET A 127 0.90 -11.34 -5.50
C MET A 127 2.12 -10.68 -4.87
N VAL A 128 2.64 -11.24 -3.78
CA VAL A 128 3.87 -10.74 -3.16
C VAL A 128 5.05 -10.79 -4.14
N SER A 129 5.16 -11.88 -4.91
CA SER A 129 6.20 -12.04 -5.93
C SER A 129 6.06 -11.03 -7.09
N GLN A 130 4.83 -10.75 -7.52
CA GLN A 130 4.52 -9.77 -8.57
C GLN A 130 4.93 -8.36 -8.15
N VAL A 131 4.55 -7.94 -6.94
CA VAL A 131 4.92 -6.62 -6.42
C VAL A 131 6.44 -6.48 -6.24
N ARG A 132 7.17 -7.55 -5.89
CA ARG A 132 8.64 -7.49 -5.87
C ARG A 132 9.21 -7.30 -7.28
N ARG A 133 8.68 -8.00 -8.29
CA ARG A 133 9.10 -7.86 -9.69
C ARG A 133 8.82 -6.47 -10.25
N SER A 134 7.74 -5.81 -9.84
CA SER A 134 7.45 -4.45 -10.29
C SER A 134 8.53 -3.46 -9.84
N ILE A 135 9.03 -3.57 -8.61
CA ILE A 135 10.14 -2.74 -8.10
C ILE A 135 11.42 -2.99 -8.91
N VAL A 136 11.73 -4.26 -9.22
CA VAL A 136 12.89 -4.60 -10.08
C VAL A 136 12.75 -3.94 -11.43
N SER A 137 11.59 -4.08 -12.05
CA SER A 137 11.28 -3.52 -13.35
C SER A 137 11.40 -2.00 -13.37
N LEU A 138 10.84 -1.30 -12.36
CA LEU A 138 10.92 0.15 -12.23
C LEU A 138 12.37 0.65 -12.13
N VAL A 139 13.17 0.04 -11.25
CA VAL A 139 14.57 0.46 -11.05
C VAL A 139 15.43 0.18 -12.28
N GLN A 140 15.12 -0.85 -13.07
CA GLN A 140 15.84 -1.17 -14.31
C GLN A 140 15.40 -0.30 -15.50
N GLN A 141 14.10 -0.03 -15.63
CA GLN A 141 13.56 0.74 -16.75
C GLN A 141 13.80 2.25 -16.60
N PHE A 142 13.87 2.76 -15.37
CA PHE A 142 14.01 4.19 -15.08
C PHE A 142 15.34 4.50 -14.37
N SER A 143 16.35 4.86 -15.16
CA SER A 143 17.75 4.99 -14.71
C SER A 143 18.07 6.22 -13.85
N ASN A 144 17.14 7.17 -13.71
CA ASN A 144 17.35 8.43 -12.98
C ASN A 144 16.51 8.49 -11.67
N ILE A 145 16.14 7.34 -11.10
CA ILE A 145 15.43 7.31 -9.81
C ILE A 145 16.40 7.67 -8.69
N SER A 146 16.11 8.73 -7.93
CA SER A 146 16.91 9.15 -6.78
C SER A 146 16.54 8.41 -5.49
N GLY A 147 15.38 7.75 -5.45
CA GLY A 147 14.93 6.90 -4.35
C GLY A 147 13.51 6.40 -4.57
N VAL A 148 13.23 5.22 -4.02
CA VAL A 148 11.90 4.59 -4.08
C VAL A 148 11.16 4.84 -2.77
N TYR A 149 9.90 5.22 -2.90
CA TYR A 149 8.98 5.44 -1.79
C TYR A 149 7.73 4.59 -2.04
N LEU A 150 7.32 3.81 -1.05
CA LEU A 150 6.13 2.96 -1.17
C LEU A 150 4.92 3.69 -0.58
N CYS A 151 3.77 3.62 -1.23
CA CYS A 151 2.51 4.04 -0.65
C CYS A 151 1.50 2.91 -0.86
N GLY A 152 1.09 2.25 0.23
CA GLY A 152 0.13 1.16 0.16
C GLY A 152 -1.11 1.50 0.98
N HIS A 153 -2.28 1.09 0.48
CA HIS A 153 -3.54 1.20 1.22
C HIS A 153 -4.14 -0.19 1.48
N SER A 154 -4.53 -0.48 2.72
CA SER A 154 -5.20 -1.73 3.08
C SER A 154 -4.36 -2.97 2.71
N ALA A 155 -4.90 -3.88 1.89
CA ALA A 155 -4.15 -4.99 1.29
C ALA A 155 -2.88 -4.55 0.52
N GLY A 156 -2.84 -3.33 0.00
CA GLY A 156 -1.64 -2.77 -0.62
C GLY A 156 -0.58 -2.32 0.38
N ALA A 157 -0.98 -1.88 1.58
CA ALA A 157 -0.05 -1.61 2.68
C ALA A 157 0.60 -2.90 3.18
N HIS A 158 -0.16 -4.01 3.19
CA HIS A 158 0.38 -5.36 3.40
C HIS A 158 1.47 -5.70 2.37
N LEU A 159 1.16 -5.55 1.08
CA LEU A 159 2.11 -5.86 0.00
C LEU A 159 3.33 -4.95 0.04
N ALA A 160 3.16 -3.65 0.31
CA ALA A 160 4.25 -2.71 0.52
C ALA A 160 5.15 -3.13 1.70
N ALA A 161 4.58 -3.60 2.81
CA ALA A 161 5.37 -4.12 3.92
C ALA A 161 6.13 -5.40 3.52
N MET A 162 5.53 -6.30 2.73
CA MET A 162 6.24 -7.47 2.19
C MET A 162 7.40 -7.12 1.25
N VAL A 163 7.31 -5.98 0.53
CA VAL A 163 8.43 -5.41 -0.25
C VAL A 163 9.57 -5.00 0.67
N LEU A 164 9.28 -4.35 1.80
CA LEU A 164 10.31 -3.95 2.77
C LEU A 164 11.04 -5.14 3.40
N CYS A 165 10.38 -6.29 3.55
CA CYS A 165 10.95 -7.54 4.04
C CYS A 165 11.78 -8.31 2.99
N THR A 166 11.96 -7.79 1.79
CA THR A 166 12.56 -8.54 0.67
C THR A 166 14.08 -8.54 0.75
N ASP A 167 14.71 -9.71 0.66
CA ASP A 167 16.14 -9.82 0.40
C ASP A 167 16.42 -9.50 -1.08
N TRP A 168 16.76 -8.24 -1.36
CA TRP A 168 16.99 -7.74 -2.72
C TRP A 168 18.21 -8.33 -3.40
N SER A 169 19.12 -8.97 -2.66
CA SER A 169 20.28 -9.65 -3.25
C SER A 169 19.85 -10.80 -4.18
N GLN A 170 18.71 -11.43 -3.89
CA GLN A 170 18.11 -12.50 -4.71
C GLN A 170 17.61 -11.98 -6.06
N TYR A 171 17.35 -10.67 -6.16
CA TYR A 171 16.90 -10.00 -7.38
C TYR A 171 18.04 -9.27 -8.10
N GLY A 172 19.26 -9.28 -7.55
CA GLY A 172 20.42 -8.63 -8.15
C GLY A 172 20.34 -7.10 -8.20
N ILE A 173 19.52 -6.47 -7.36
CA ILE A 173 19.34 -5.02 -7.31
C ILE A 173 19.40 -4.48 -5.87
N THR A 174 19.44 -3.15 -5.73
CA THR A 174 19.27 -2.46 -4.45
C THR A 174 18.40 -1.22 -4.69
N PRO A 175 17.06 -1.32 -4.53
CA PRO A 175 16.13 -0.30 -5.03
C PRO A 175 16.14 1.05 -4.28
N GLN A 176 17.05 1.25 -3.32
CA GLN A 176 17.12 2.46 -2.47
C GLN A 176 15.74 2.87 -1.94
N ILE A 177 15.05 1.97 -1.24
CA ILE A 177 13.76 2.29 -0.63
C ILE A 177 14.00 3.21 0.56
N LYS A 178 13.61 4.47 0.43
CA LYS A 178 13.88 5.53 1.42
C LYS A 178 12.71 5.77 2.37
N GLY A 179 11.50 5.41 1.96
CA GLY A 179 10.32 5.59 2.79
C GLY A 179 9.15 4.70 2.41
N ALA A 180 8.25 4.48 3.35
CA ALA A 180 7.04 3.70 3.14
C ALA A 180 5.86 4.30 3.92
N PHE A 181 4.78 4.56 3.22
CA PHE A 181 3.51 5.06 3.74
C PHE A 181 2.51 3.91 3.74
N LEU A 182 2.26 3.34 4.91
CA LEU A 182 1.46 2.13 5.07
C LEU A 182 0.12 2.51 5.69
N VAL A 183 -0.89 2.70 4.85
CA VAL A 183 -2.18 3.27 5.23
C VAL A 183 -3.20 2.16 5.49
N SER A 184 -3.64 2.05 6.75
CA SER A 184 -4.70 1.15 7.21
C SER A 184 -4.45 -0.31 6.81
N GLY A 185 -3.23 -0.81 7.03
CA GLY A 185 -2.78 -2.11 6.55
C GLY A 185 -3.16 -3.31 7.43
N ILE A 186 -2.88 -4.50 6.89
CA ILE A 186 -2.98 -5.79 7.61
C ILE A 186 -1.58 -6.41 7.62
N TYR A 187 -1.05 -6.73 8.79
CA TYR A 187 0.34 -7.17 8.96
C TYR A 187 0.48 -8.56 9.59
N ASP A 188 -0.58 -9.06 10.22
CA ASP A 188 -0.83 -10.46 10.61
C ASP A 188 -2.02 -10.99 9.81
N LEU A 189 -1.78 -11.99 8.95
CA LEU A 189 -2.80 -12.60 8.11
C LEU A 189 -3.52 -13.79 8.78
N LEU A 190 -3.06 -14.27 9.95
CA LEU A 190 -3.70 -15.41 10.62
C LEU A 190 -5.20 -15.19 10.91
N PRO A 191 -5.66 -14.01 11.38
CA PRO A 191 -7.08 -13.80 11.63
C PRO A 191 -7.92 -13.89 10.35
N ILE A 192 -7.35 -13.49 9.21
CA ILE A 192 -8.02 -13.48 7.90
C ILE A 192 -8.50 -14.88 7.51
N LEU A 193 -7.75 -15.92 7.89
CA LEU A 193 -8.08 -17.33 7.61
C LEU A 193 -9.49 -17.72 8.06
N SER A 194 -9.99 -17.08 9.13
CA SER A 194 -11.30 -17.37 9.73
C SER A 194 -12.42 -16.42 9.27
N THR A 195 -12.16 -15.60 8.25
CA THR A 195 -13.12 -14.62 7.71
C THR A 195 -13.54 -14.95 6.27
N TYR A 196 -14.62 -14.32 5.80
CA TYR A 196 -15.06 -14.42 4.41
C TYR A 196 -13.97 -14.02 3.40
N VAL A 197 -13.02 -13.15 3.78
CA VAL A 197 -11.91 -12.67 2.94
C VAL A 197 -11.06 -13.83 2.43
N ASN A 198 -10.88 -14.89 3.22
CA ASN A 198 -10.09 -16.05 2.81
C ASN A 198 -10.80 -16.99 1.82
N GLY A 199 -12.09 -16.81 1.57
CA GLY A 199 -12.87 -17.65 0.64
C GLY A 199 -12.24 -17.79 -0.75
N PRO A 200 -11.92 -16.69 -1.45
CA PRO A 200 -11.24 -16.74 -2.75
C PRO A 200 -9.72 -16.89 -2.64
N LEU A 201 -9.09 -16.42 -1.56
CA LEU A 201 -7.62 -16.51 -1.39
C LEU A 201 -7.16 -17.93 -1.07
N LYS A 202 -7.99 -18.70 -0.37
CA LYS A 202 -7.73 -20.08 0.06
C LYS A 202 -6.35 -20.25 0.71
N MET A 203 -5.93 -19.27 1.51
CA MET A 203 -4.67 -19.35 2.24
C MET A 203 -4.73 -20.49 3.25
N THR A 204 -3.62 -21.21 3.36
CA THR A 204 -3.34 -22.08 4.49
C THR A 204 -2.70 -21.26 5.61
N GLU A 205 -2.61 -21.83 6.81
CA GLU A 205 -1.88 -21.20 7.93
C GLU A 205 -0.42 -20.92 7.56
N GLU A 206 0.23 -21.84 6.85
CA GLU A 206 1.61 -21.67 6.37
C GLU A 206 1.75 -20.48 5.42
N VAL A 207 0.81 -20.32 4.46
CA VAL A 207 0.76 -19.18 3.54
C VAL A 207 0.56 -17.88 4.30
N ALA A 208 -0.37 -17.86 5.27
CA ALA A 208 -0.64 -16.67 6.07
C ALA A 208 0.58 -16.26 6.90
N LEU A 209 1.24 -17.20 7.58
CA LEU A 209 2.43 -16.94 8.39
C LEU A 209 3.59 -16.37 7.56
N ARG A 210 3.95 -17.01 6.44
CA ARG A 210 5.08 -16.54 5.62
C ARG A 210 4.81 -15.23 4.90
N ASN A 211 3.53 -14.86 4.74
CA ASN A 211 3.12 -13.59 4.17
C ASN A 211 2.58 -12.61 5.22
N SER A 212 2.90 -12.79 6.49
CA SER A 212 2.58 -11.81 7.54
C SER A 212 3.82 -10.95 7.82
N PRO A 213 3.87 -9.67 7.40
CA PRO A 213 5.00 -8.78 7.66
C PRO A 213 5.43 -8.73 9.13
N ILE A 214 4.49 -8.89 10.08
CA ILE A 214 4.81 -8.88 11.51
C ILE A 214 5.69 -10.07 11.94
N CYS A 215 5.70 -11.15 11.16
CA CYS A 215 6.58 -12.31 11.36
C CYS A 215 7.96 -12.13 10.71
N LEU A 216 8.17 -11.05 9.95
CA LEU A 216 9.36 -10.82 9.11
C LEU A 216 10.13 -9.55 9.49
N ILE A 217 10.01 -9.12 10.76
CA ILE A 217 10.69 -7.93 11.27
C ILE A 217 12.22 -8.02 11.15
N PRO A 218 12.89 -9.18 11.40
CA PRO A 218 14.33 -9.31 11.19
C PRO A 218 14.75 -9.06 9.74
N GLU A 219 14.00 -9.61 8.77
CA GLU A 219 14.23 -9.44 7.33
C GLU A 219 14.03 -7.98 6.92
N LEU A 220 12.96 -7.35 7.41
CA LEU A 220 12.70 -5.93 7.18
C LEU A 220 13.82 -5.06 7.76
N LYS A 221 14.32 -5.36 8.97
CA LYS A 221 15.46 -4.65 9.57
C LYS A 221 16.72 -4.79 8.74
N HIS A 222 16.99 -5.99 8.21
CA HIS A 222 18.14 -6.23 7.36
C HIS A 222 18.04 -5.46 6.04
N SER A 223 16.89 -5.56 5.35
CA SER A 223 16.73 -5.05 3.99
C SER A 223 16.37 -3.57 3.90
N SER A 224 15.74 -3.00 4.94
CA SER A 224 15.13 -1.67 4.90
C SER A 224 15.49 -0.80 6.11
N SER A 225 16.66 -1.01 6.73
CA SER A 225 17.11 -0.25 7.92
C SER A 225 17.14 1.27 7.75
N ALA A 226 17.40 1.77 6.54
CA ALA A 226 17.45 3.20 6.23
C ALA A 226 16.07 3.80 5.86
N CYS A 227 15.04 2.96 5.71
CA CYS A 227 13.70 3.38 5.30
C CYS A 227 12.97 4.07 6.46
N HIS A 228 12.35 5.23 6.22
CA HIS A 228 11.39 5.81 7.15
C HIS A 228 9.99 5.24 6.88
N ILE A 229 9.48 4.45 7.83
CA ILE A 229 8.15 3.85 7.76
C ILE A 229 7.16 4.76 8.49
N VAL A 230 6.03 5.07 7.85
CA VAL A 230 4.90 5.77 8.46
C VAL A 230 3.70 4.83 8.43
N ILE A 231 3.25 4.43 9.61
CA ILE A 231 2.01 3.67 9.77
C ILE A 231 0.88 4.69 9.94
N VAL A 232 -0.12 4.63 9.08
CA VAL A 232 -1.25 5.56 9.10
C VAL A 232 -2.53 4.78 9.35
N VAL A 233 -3.42 5.26 10.20
CA VAL A 233 -4.75 4.68 10.42
C VAL A 233 -5.80 5.78 10.51
N GLY A 234 -7.01 5.50 10.01
CA GLY A 234 -8.13 6.41 10.19
C GLY A 234 -8.75 6.26 11.59
N GLN A 235 -9.12 7.37 12.22
CA GLN A 235 -9.74 7.37 13.55
C GLN A 235 -10.94 6.42 13.69
N HIS A 236 -11.74 6.30 12.62
CA HIS A 236 -12.94 5.47 12.55
C HIS A 236 -12.73 4.19 11.72
N ASP A 237 -11.49 3.72 11.60
CA ASP A 237 -11.23 2.36 11.15
C ASP A 237 -11.69 1.33 12.20
N SER A 238 -11.76 0.05 11.82
CA SER A 238 -12.17 -0.97 12.77
C SER A 238 -11.12 -1.17 13.88
N PRO A 239 -11.55 -1.65 15.07
CA PRO A 239 -10.64 -2.02 16.15
C PRO A 239 -9.53 -2.99 15.73
N GLU A 240 -9.80 -3.97 14.86
CA GLU A 240 -8.74 -4.89 14.40
C GLU A 240 -7.76 -4.23 13.43
N PHE A 241 -8.19 -3.29 12.56
CA PHE A 241 -7.24 -2.53 11.73
C PHE A 241 -6.37 -1.58 12.57
N TRP A 242 -6.97 -0.94 13.58
CA TRP A 242 -6.23 -0.20 14.61
C TRP A 242 -5.19 -1.08 15.32
N LYS A 243 -5.61 -2.27 15.76
CA LYS A 243 -4.75 -3.22 16.44
C LYS A 243 -3.60 -3.71 15.54
N GLN A 244 -3.89 -4.04 14.29
CA GLN A 244 -2.89 -4.45 13.30
C GLN A 244 -1.82 -3.37 13.11
N SER A 245 -2.25 -2.13 12.91
CA SER A 245 -1.37 -0.96 12.78
C SER A 245 -0.52 -0.73 14.03
N ASP A 246 -1.13 -0.76 15.21
CA ASP A 246 -0.45 -0.52 16.50
C ASP A 246 0.55 -1.65 16.85
N ASP A 247 0.15 -2.92 16.68
CA ASP A 247 1.03 -4.07 16.92
C ASP A 247 2.24 -4.03 15.98
N PHE A 248 2.03 -3.74 14.69
CA PHE A 248 3.12 -3.65 13.71
C PHE A 248 4.04 -2.45 14.00
N PHE A 249 3.48 -1.28 14.32
CA PHE A 249 4.25 -0.11 14.76
C PHE A 249 5.14 -0.43 15.96
N LYS A 250 4.58 -1.07 17.00
CA LYS A 250 5.33 -1.47 18.20
C LYS A 250 6.44 -2.46 17.86
N ALA A 251 6.17 -3.44 17.01
CA ALA A 251 7.16 -4.42 16.57
C ALA A 251 8.34 -3.74 15.84
N LEU A 252 8.06 -2.85 14.88
CA LEU A 252 9.06 -2.06 14.16
C LEU A 252 9.86 -1.16 15.12
N LYS A 253 9.17 -0.44 16.01
CA LYS A 253 9.78 0.48 16.97
C LYS A 253 10.71 -0.25 17.94
N SER A 254 10.30 -1.42 18.43
CA SER A 254 11.10 -2.27 19.32
C SER A 254 12.34 -2.85 18.66
N SER A 255 12.39 -2.81 17.32
CA SER A 255 13.51 -3.31 16.52
C SER A 255 14.45 -2.19 16.04
N ASP A 256 14.33 -0.99 16.62
CA ASP A 256 15.13 0.22 16.29
C ASP A 256 14.96 0.74 14.87
N LEU A 257 13.82 0.46 14.23
CA LEU A 257 13.51 1.00 12.91
C LEU A 257 12.95 2.42 13.02
N LYS A 258 13.23 3.24 12.00
CA LYS A 258 12.68 4.60 11.91
C LYS A 258 11.21 4.52 11.52
N VAL A 259 10.34 4.52 12.52
CA VAL A 259 8.89 4.42 12.34
C VAL A 259 8.14 5.55 13.04
N THR A 260 7.13 6.10 12.36
CA THR A 260 6.13 7.05 12.90
C THR A 260 4.73 6.43 12.82
N PHE A 261 3.85 6.80 13.74
CA PHE A 261 2.44 6.40 13.75
C PHE A 261 1.56 7.65 13.61
N GLU A 262 0.64 7.64 12.66
CA GLU A 262 -0.28 8.74 12.37
C GLU A 262 -1.73 8.26 12.52
N ASP A 263 -2.41 8.81 13.51
CA ASP A 263 -3.87 8.72 13.67
C ASP A 263 -4.51 9.91 12.95
N VAL A 264 -5.28 9.64 11.91
CA VAL A 264 -5.88 10.68 11.09
C VAL A 264 -7.30 10.97 11.58
N PRO A 265 -7.54 12.17 12.17
CA PRO A 265 -8.81 12.49 12.80
C PRO A 265 -9.95 12.53 11.78
N ASN A 266 -11.15 12.15 12.23
CA ASN A 266 -12.39 12.19 11.44
C ASN A 266 -12.33 11.44 10.09
N THR A 267 -11.43 10.47 9.95
CA THR A 267 -11.37 9.62 8.75
C THR A 267 -11.72 8.18 9.08
N ASP A 268 -12.39 7.52 8.15
CA ASP A 268 -12.55 6.07 8.11
C ASP A 268 -11.51 5.43 7.18
N HIS A 269 -11.56 4.10 7.06
CA HIS A 269 -10.65 3.30 6.24
C HIS A 269 -10.54 3.75 4.78
N PHE A 270 -11.53 4.46 4.24
CA PHE A 270 -11.57 4.90 2.84
C PHE A 270 -11.16 6.37 2.72
N SER A 271 -11.78 7.24 3.52
CA SER A 271 -11.51 8.69 3.51
C SER A 271 -10.09 9.04 3.90
N VAL A 272 -9.43 8.18 4.71
CA VAL A 272 -8.04 8.37 5.11
C VAL A 272 -7.10 8.47 3.90
N ILE A 273 -7.30 7.67 2.85
CA ILE A 273 -6.46 7.76 1.65
C ILE A 273 -7.05 8.73 0.61
N GLU A 274 -8.38 8.91 0.58
CA GLU A 274 -9.05 9.81 -0.36
C GLU A 274 -8.52 11.26 -0.26
N GLN A 275 -8.15 11.72 0.93
CA GLN A 275 -7.61 13.07 1.13
C GLN A 275 -6.28 13.32 0.38
N CYS A 276 -5.57 12.26 -0.05
CA CYS A 276 -4.30 12.39 -0.75
C CYS A 276 -4.43 12.98 -2.17
N VAL A 277 -5.66 13.17 -2.66
CA VAL A 277 -5.94 13.93 -3.90
C VAL A 277 -5.67 15.43 -3.72
N ASP A 278 -5.89 15.94 -2.51
CA ASP A 278 -5.69 17.34 -2.18
C ASP A 278 -4.22 17.59 -1.83
N SER A 279 -3.58 18.55 -2.51
CA SER A 279 -2.20 18.92 -2.23
C SER A 279 -2.00 19.42 -0.81
N ASP A 280 -3.02 20.06 -0.23
CA ASP A 280 -2.92 20.74 1.06
C ASP A 280 -3.30 19.83 2.23
N SER A 281 -3.75 18.59 1.95
CA SER A 281 -4.07 17.64 2.99
C SER A 281 -2.84 17.24 3.80
N HIS A 282 -3.06 16.95 5.09
CA HIS A 282 -1.99 16.57 6.00
C HIS A 282 -1.20 15.35 5.49
N LEU A 283 -1.88 14.32 4.97
CA LEU A 283 -1.20 13.12 4.46
C LEU A 283 -0.43 13.37 3.17
N THR A 284 -0.96 14.19 2.25
CA THR A 284 -0.21 14.55 1.05
C THR A 284 1.07 15.29 1.41
N GLN A 285 0.98 16.26 2.33
CA GLN A 285 2.15 17.00 2.80
C GLN A 285 3.13 16.08 3.52
N LEU A 286 2.66 15.13 4.34
CA LEU A 286 3.53 14.17 5.01
C LEU A 286 4.26 13.25 4.02
N LEU A 287 3.55 12.76 2.99
CA LEU A 287 4.12 11.97 1.92
C LEU A 287 5.16 12.78 1.13
N LEU A 288 4.85 14.03 0.76
CA LEU A 288 5.77 14.92 0.05
C LEU A 288 7.03 15.23 0.87
N ASN A 289 6.87 15.54 2.16
CA ASN A 289 7.97 15.88 3.07
C ASN A 289 8.93 14.69 3.27
N MET A 290 8.45 13.45 3.16
CA MET A 290 9.29 12.25 3.22
C MET A 290 10.36 12.22 2.11
N MET A 291 10.08 12.86 0.97
CA MET A 291 10.99 12.91 -0.18
C MET A 291 11.94 14.11 -0.16
N GLY A 292 11.77 15.02 0.81
CA GLY A 292 12.53 16.27 0.93
C GLY A 292 12.01 17.40 0.03
N GLU A 293 12.56 18.59 0.19
CA GLU A 293 12.31 19.70 -0.75
C GLU A 293 12.99 19.39 -2.09
N CYS A 294 12.20 19.26 -3.16
CA CYS A 294 12.67 19.13 -4.53
C CYS A 294 13.05 20.48 -5.13
#